data_AF-A0A7X7RRF9-F1
#
_entry.id   AF-A0A7X7RRF9-F1
#
_cell.length_a   1.000
_cell.length_b   1.000
_cell.length_c   1.000
_cell.angle_alpha   90.00
_cell.angle_beta   90.00
_cell.angle_gamma   90.00
#
_symmetry.space_group_name_H-M   'P 1'
#
loop_
_entity.id
_entity.type
_entity.pdbx_description
1 polymer ?
#
loop_
_entity_poly.entity_id
_entity_poly.type
_entity_poly.pdbx_seq_one_letter_code
_entity_poly.pdbx_strand_id
1 'polypeptide(L)'
;MNNTKEKNNLGDIMQQVIVFGTGKHWENHRRLLRLDYEVIGFMDNNKSKQGMQYQGKNIYAPEQLFEVNFDKLIVASTAKDVILRQLIDLGISTEKIEILNCCRLVDSKKYSSTINFDGSVDYHIENIFFRCNTRSDHNVVQEIFDDGNYNYTNQKDQFIVIDVGMNIGIAHSILHREKT
;
A
#
# COMPACT_ATOMS: atom_id res chain seq x y z
N MET A 1 23.92 -37.30 26.29
CA MET A 1 22.69 -36.94 27.03
C MET A 1 22.15 -35.66 26.43
N ASN A 2 20.89 -35.74 26.00
CA ASN A 2 20.15 -34.74 25.24
C ASN A 2 19.87 -33.48 26.07
N ASN A 3 19.88 -32.31 25.44
CA ASN A 3 18.65 -31.51 25.33
C ASN A 3 18.82 -30.40 24.28
N THR A 4 18.37 -30.74 23.07
CA THR A 4 17.42 -29.98 22.25
C THR A 4 17.19 -28.53 22.69
N LYS A 5 17.80 -27.58 21.97
CA LYS A 5 17.15 -26.29 21.71
C LYS A 5 16.26 -26.48 20.49
N GLU A 6 14.98 -26.25 20.74
CA GLU A 6 13.85 -26.42 19.85
C GLU A 6 14.13 -25.81 18.47
N LYS A 7 13.99 -26.64 17.45
CA LYS A 7 13.74 -26.17 16.09
C LYS A 7 12.35 -25.55 16.11
N ASN A 8 12.26 -24.24 15.92
CA ASN A 8 11.00 -23.60 15.55
C ASN A 8 10.58 -24.14 14.18
N ASN A 9 9.81 -25.23 14.19
CA ASN A 9 9.16 -25.84 13.03
C ASN A 9 7.85 -25.09 12.73
N LEU A 10 7.95 -23.82 12.37
CA LEU A 10 6.96 -23.19 11.52
C LEU A 10 7.68 -23.04 10.19
N GLY A 11 7.50 -24.01 9.28
CA GLY A 11 7.87 -23.75 7.89
C GLY A 11 7.11 -22.50 7.46
N ASP A 12 7.81 -21.50 6.92
CA ASP A 12 7.19 -20.24 6.49
C ASP A 12 5.96 -20.57 5.63
N ILE A 13 4.75 -20.36 6.17
CA ILE A 13 3.52 -20.68 5.46
C ILE A 13 3.40 -19.61 4.38
N MET A 14 3.57 -20.01 3.12
CA MET A 14 3.32 -19.12 1.99
C MET A 14 1.85 -18.72 1.97
N GLN A 15 1.57 -17.43 2.01
CA GLN A 15 0.22 -16.89 1.92
C GLN A 15 -0.20 -16.80 0.45
N GLN A 16 -1.37 -17.33 0.12
CA GLN A 16 -1.92 -17.24 -1.22
C GLN A 16 -2.59 -15.89 -1.43
N VAL A 17 -2.12 -15.15 -2.44
CA VAL A 17 -2.58 -13.77 -2.67
C VAL A 17 -3.15 -13.56 -4.07
N ILE A 18 -4.18 -12.73 -4.13
CA ILE A 18 -4.73 -12.17 -5.37
C ILE A 18 -4.23 -10.74 -5.53
N VAL A 19 -3.73 -10.38 -6.70
CA VAL A 19 -3.28 -9.01 -6.99
C VAL A 19 -4.34 -8.27 -7.80
N PHE A 20 -4.89 -7.19 -7.25
CA PHE A 20 -5.80 -6.30 -7.94
C PHE A 20 -5.01 -5.23 -8.70
N GLY A 21 -4.97 -5.36 -10.02
CA GLY A 21 -4.28 -4.48 -10.93
C GLY A 21 -3.11 -5.17 -11.63
N THR A 22 -3.13 -5.15 -12.96
CA THR A 22 -2.04 -5.67 -13.82
C THR A 22 -1.33 -4.53 -14.57
N GLY A 23 -1.48 -3.30 -14.09
CA GLY A 23 -0.99 -2.10 -14.74
C GLY A 23 0.46 -1.73 -14.40
N LYS A 24 0.87 -0.54 -14.84
CA LYS A 24 2.23 -0.01 -14.60
C LYS A 24 2.60 0.07 -13.11
N HIS A 25 1.63 0.29 -12.23
CA HIS A 25 1.87 0.29 -10.78
C HIS A 25 2.37 -1.07 -10.29
N TRP A 26 1.72 -2.16 -10.70
CA TRP A 26 2.17 -3.52 -10.42
C TRP A 26 3.56 -3.78 -11.03
N GLU A 27 3.76 -3.46 -12.31
CA GLU A 27 5.03 -3.69 -13.00
C GLU A 27 6.23 -3.01 -12.29
N ASN A 28 6.03 -1.78 -11.82
CA ASN A 28 7.08 -1.00 -11.17
C ASN A 28 7.39 -1.49 -9.75
N HIS A 29 6.39 -2.08 -9.05
CA HIS A 29 6.46 -2.32 -7.60
C HIS A 29 6.37 -3.78 -7.18
N ARG A 30 6.07 -4.72 -8.09
CA ARG A 30 5.93 -6.15 -7.74
C ARG A 30 7.13 -6.77 -7.01
N ARG A 31 8.33 -6.21 -7.18
CA ARG A 31 9.55 -6.62 -6.45
C ARG A 31 9.52 -6.31 -4.95
N LEU A 32 8.59 -5.46 -4.51
CA LEU A 32 8.36 -5.12 -3.11
C LEU A 32 7.36 -6.07 -2.44
N LEU A 33 6.73 -6.97 -3.20
CA LEU A 33 5.86 -7.98 -2.64
C LEU A 33 6.65 -8.83 -1.64
N ARG A 34 6.02 -9.17 -0.52
CA ARG A 34 6.66 -9.98 0.52
C ARG A 34 7.05 -11.35 -0.02
N LEU A 35 8.17 -11.89 0.47
CA LEU A 35 8.72 -13.16 0.01
C LEU A 35 7.87 -14.36 0.43
N ASP A 36 7.05 -14.20 1.48
CA ASP A 36 6.11 -15.21 1.95
C ASP A 36 4.77 -15.17 1.21
N TYR A 37 4.63 -14.39 0.12
CA TYR A 37 3.41 -14.33 -0.68
C TYR A 37 3.54 -15.12 -1.99
N GLU A 38 2.58 -15.99 -2.26
CA GLU A 38 2.40 -16.64 -3.55
C GLU A 38 1.26 -15.98 -4.34
N VAL A 39 1.58 -15.37 -5.49
CA VAL A 39 0.55 -14.82 -6.38
C VAL A 39 -0.17 -15.96 -7.10
N ILE A 40 -1.42 -16.21 -6.72
CA ILE A 40 -2.24 -17.28 -7.31
C ILE A 40 -3.18 -16.77 -8.41
N GLY A 41 -3.34 -15.46 -8.55
CA GLY A 41 -4.25 -14.85 -9.52
C GLY A 41 -4.19 -13.33 -9.52
N PHE A 42 -4.79 -12.76 -10.55
CA PHE A 42 -4.93 -11.32 -10.72
C PHE A 42 -6.40 -10.93 -10.81
N MET A 43 -6.69 -9.66 -10.59
CA MET A 43 -8.00 -9.06 -10.74
C MET A 43 -7.87 -7.70 -11.41
N ASP A 44 -8.81 -7.34 -12.27
CA ASP A 44 -8.80 -6.05 -12.96
C ASP A 44 -10.23 -5.62 -13.34
N ASN A 45 -10.52 -4.32 -13.21
CA ASN A 45 -11.79 -3.74 -13.64
C ASN A 45 -11.91 -3.65 -15.17
N ASN A 46 -10.79 -3.78 -15.90
CA ASN A 46 -10.82 -3.79 -17.35
C ASN A 46 -11.40 -5.10 -17.88
N LYS A 47 -12.66 -5.05 -18.34
CA LYS A 47 -13.40 -6.18 -18.93
C LYS A 47 -12.65 -6.89 -20.06
N SER A 48 -11.84 -6.18 -20.84
CA SER A 48 -11.04 -6.81 -21.91
C SER A 48 -9.98 -7.76 -21.38
N LYS A 49 -9.56 -7.61 -20.12
CA LYS A 49 -8.57 -8.47 -19.46
C LYS A 49 -9.18 -9.65 -18.71
N GLN A 50 -10.44 -9.55 -18.30
CA GLN A 50 -11.10 -10.56 -17.49
C GLN A 50 -11.21 -11.88 -18.27
N GLY A 51 -10.95 -13.00 -17.60
CA GLY A 51 -10.88 -14.33 -18.22
C GLY A 51 -9.60 -14.61 -19.01
N MET A 52 -8.73 -13.62 -19.20
CA MET A 52 -7.39 -13.84 -19.78
C MET A 52 -6.39 -14.29 -18.71
N GLN A 53 -5.20 -14.68 -19.16
CA GLN A 53 -4.07 -14.96 -18.28
C GLN A 53 -3.02 -13.86 -18.36
N TYR A 54 -2.41 -13.55 -17.22
CA TYR A 54 -1.23 -12.72 -17.11
C TYR A 54 -0.20 -13.47 -16.26
N GLN A 55 1.00 -13.65 -16.80
CA GLN A 55 2.06 -14.47 -16.20
C GLN A 55 1.62 -15.90 -15.85
N GLY A 56 0.77 -16.50 -16.70
CA GLY A 56 0.24 -17.85 -16.49
C GLY A 56 -0.81 -17.97 -15.37
N LYS A 57 -1.30 -16.85 -14.83
CA LYS A 57 -2.35 -16.81 -13.80
C LYS A 57 -3.59 -16.10 -14.35
N ASN A 58 -4.78 -16.54 -13.95
CA ASN A 58 -6.04 -15.96 -14.43
C ASN A 58 -6.23 -14.53 -13.92
N ILE A 59 -6.91 -13.72 -14.74
CA ILE A 59 -7.40 -12.39 -14.37
C ILE A 59 -8.91 -12.50 -14.14
N TYR A 60 -9.34 -12.38 -12.89
CA TYR A 60 -10.73 -12.43 -12.47
C TYR A 60 -11.41 -11.07 -12.58
N ALA A 61 -12.72 -11.08 -12.82
CA ALA A 61 -13.55 -9.92 -12.53
C ALA A 61 -13.73 -9.76 -11.01
N PRO A 62 -13.85 -8.53 -10.48
CA PRO A 62 -14.12 -8.30 -9.06
C PRO A 62 -15.31 -9.06 -8.51
N GLU A 63 -16.35 -9.21 -9.32
CA GLU A 63 -17.56 -9.93 -8.95
C GLU A 63 -17.34 -11.43 -8.82
N GLN A 64 -16.24 -11.99 -9.34
CA GLN A 64 -15.92 -13.43 -9.23
C GLN A 64 -15.06 -13.77 -8.01
N LEU A 65 -14.84 -12.81 -7.11
CA LEU A 65 -13.90 -12.97 -6.00
C LEU A 65 -14.28 -14.11 -5.05
N PHE A 66 -15.57 -14.44 -4.93
CA PHE A 66 -16.07 -15.56 -4.12
C PHE A 66 -15.74 -16.93 -4.70
N GLU A 67 -15.34 -17.02 -5.96
CA GLU A 67 -14.97 -18.28 -6.62
C GLU A 67 -13.53 -18.71 -6.28
N VAL A 68 -12.76 -17.83 -5.62
CA VAL A 68 -11.34 -18.02 -5.37
C VAL A 68 -11.03 -17.92 -3.88
N ASN A 69 -10.41 -18.95 -3.33
CA ASN A 69 -9.89 -18.92 -1.97
C ASN A 69 -8.52 -18.24 -1.95
N PHE A 70 -8.34 -17.26 -1.06
CA PHE A 70 -7.08 -16.56 -0.86
C PHE A 70 -6.99 -16.02 0.58
N ASP A 71 -5.75 -15.82 1.03
CA ASP A 71 -5.44 -15.27 2.34
C ASP A 71 -5.48 -13.75 2.31
N LYS A 72 -4.86 -13.15 1.28
CA LYS A 72 -4.75 -11.68 1.11
C LYS A 72 -5.07 -11.21 -0.30
N LEU A 73 -5.60 -9.99 -0.40
CA LEU A 73 -5.82 -9.28 -1.65
C LEU A 73 -4.93 -8.04 -1.67
N ILE A 74 -4.05 -7.97 -2.66
CA ILE A 74 -3.06 -6.91 -2.81
C ILE A 74 -3.55 -5.89 -3.83
N VAL A 75 -3.86 -4.66 -3.39
CA VAL A 75 -4.23 -3.55 -4.28
C VAL A 75 -2.97 -2.95 -4.90
N ALA A 76 -2.75 -3.21 -6.18
CA ALA A 76 -1.62 -2.76 -6.96
C ALA A 76 -2.05 -1.79 -8.08
N SER A 77 -2.73 -0.70 -7.70
CA SER A 77 -3.30 0.28 -8.63
C SER A 77 -3.22 1.70 -8.08
N THR A 78 -3.13 2.69 -8.99
CA THR A 78 -3.20 4.12 -8.65
C THR A 78 -4.62 4.60 -8.37
N ALA A 79 -5.65 3.83 -8.73
CA ALA A 79 -7.06 4.10 -8.42
C ALA A 79 -7.53 3.35 -7.16
N LYS A 80 -6.66 3.32 -6.13
CA LYS A 80 -6.86 2.54 -4.90
C LYS A 80 -8.08 2.98 -4.10
N ASP A 81 -8.39 4.27 -4.04
CA ASP A 81 -9.57 4.80 -3.34
C ASP A 81 -10.88 4.19 -3.87
N VAL A 82 -11.01 4.10 -5.20
CA VAL A 82 -12.18 3.48 -5.85
C VAL A 82 -12.19 1.97 -5.64
N ILE A 83 -11.03 1.31 -5.76
CA ILE A 83 -10.91 -0.15 -5.62
C ILE A 83 -11.18 -0.58 -4.18
N LEU A 84 -10.69 0.15 -3.17
CA LEU A 84 -10.93 -0.18 -1.77
C LEU A 84 -12.42 -0.14 -1.43
N ARG A 85 -13.13 0.91 -1.87
CA ARG A 85 -14.59 0.98 -1.71
C ARG A 85 -15.28 -0.19 -2.39
N GLN A 86 -14.93 -0.49 -3.64
CA GLN A 86 -15.48 -1.64 -4.37
C GLN A 86 -15.29 -2.96 -3.61
N LEU A 87 -14.10 -3.21 -3.05
CA LEU A 87 -13.82 -4.44 -2.31
C LEU A 87 -14.58 -4.53 -0.99
N ILE A 88 -14.70 -3.41 -0.27
CA ILE A 88 -15.50 -3.33 0.96
C ILE A 88 -16.99 -3.56 0.65
N ASP A 89 -17.50 -2.95 -0.42
CA ASP A 89 -18.89 -3.13 -0.87
C ASP A 89 -19.17 -4.58 -1.31
N LEU A 90 -18.17 -5.28 -1.84
CA LEU A 90 -18.20 -6.72 -2.13
C LEU A 90 -18.09 -7.60 -0.87
N GLY A 91 -17.96 -7.02 0.31
CA GLY A 91 -17.91 -7.72 1.60
C GLY A 91 -16.54 -8.27 1.98
N ILE A 92 -15.47 -7.81 1.34
CA ILE A 92 -14.11 -8.23 1.69
C ILE A 92 -13.68 -7.53 2.97
N SER A 93 -13.30 -8.33 3.97
CA SER A 93 -12.75 -7.82 5.22
C SER A 93 -11.50 -6.97 4.94
N THR A 94 -11.46 -5.78 5.53
CA THR A 94 -10.32 -4.86 5.40
C THR A 94 -9.01 -5.49 5.88
N GLU A 95 -9.05 -6.44 6.82
CA GLU A 95 -7.89 -7.20 7.29
C GLU A 95 -7.27 -8.11 6.22
N LYS A 96 -8.06 -8.51 5.21
CA LYS A 96 -7.56 -9.28 4.07
C LYS A 96 -6.93 -8.41 2.99
N ILE A 97 -7.14 -7.10 3.04
CA ILE A 97 -6.70 -6.19 1.98
C ILE A 97 -5.37 -5.56 2.39
N GLU A 98 -4.41 -5.56 1.48
CA GLU A 98 -3.14 -4.84 1.64
C GLU A 98 -2.88 -3.99 0.41
N ILE A 99 -2.28 -2.82 0.59
CA ILE A 99 -1.95 -1.93 -0.51
C ILE A 99 -0.48 -2.14 -0.85
N LEU A 100 -0.19 -2.38 -2.14
CA LEU A 100 1.19 -2.42 -2.63
C LEU A 100 1.72 -0.98 -2.69
N ASN A 101 2.25 -0.52 -1.57
CA ASN A 101 2.86 0.81 -1.45
C ASN A 101 4.34 0.77 -1.80
N CYS A 102 4.85 1.90 -2.28
CA CYS A 102 6.18 1.99 -2.86
C CYS A 102 7.20 2.53 -1.88
N CYS A 103 6.93 2.53 -0.57
CA CYS A 103 7.82 3.13 0.43
C CYS A 103 9.19 2.47 0.38
N ARG A 104 10.05 2.99 -0.50
CA ARG A 104 11.44 2.60 -0.74
C ARG A 104 12.35 3.16 0.34
N LEU A 105 11.87 4.19 1.03
CA LEU A 105 12.65 5.02 1.96
C LEU A 105 12.52 4.59 3.42
N VAL A 106 11.66 3.61 3.70
CA VAL A 106 11.35 3.25 5.08
C VAL A 106 11.70 1.79 5.24
N ASP A 107 12.70 1.50 6.08
CA ASP A 107 12.85 0.18 6.67
C ASP A 107 11.44 -0.26 7.10
N SER A 108 10.94 -1.36 6.54
CA SER A 108 9.56 -1.85 6.64
C SER A 108 8.93 -1.75 8.04
N LYS A 109 9.76 -1.67 9.08
CA LYS A 109 9.40 -1.46 10.50
C LYS A 109 8.85 -0.08 10.85
N LYS A 110 8.97 0.95 10.02
CA LYS A 110 8.45 2.30 10.32
C LYS A 110 7.32 2.75 9.39
N TYR A 111 6.76 1.84 8.62
CA TYR A 111 5.61 2.10 7.76
C TYR A 111 4.49 1.12 8.07
N SER A 112 3.27 1.63 8.26
CA SER A 112 2.07 0.80 8.29
C SER A 112 0.88 1.51 7.67
N SER A 113 -0.02 0.76 7.07
CA SER A 113 -1.31 1.27 6.57
C SER A 113 -2.46 0.48 7.17
N THR A 114 -3.49 1.18 7.66
CA THR A 114 -4.74 0.57 8.10
C THR A 114 -5.86 0.99 7.17
N ILE A 115 -6.65 0.03 6.67
CA ILE A 115 -7.80 0.29 5.82
C ILE A 115 -9.04 0.33 6.70
N ASN A 116 -9.74 1.47 6.67
CA ASN A 116 -10.95 1.70 7.44
C ASN A 116 -12.20 1.23 6.66
N PHE A 117 -13.29 0.97 7.38
CA PHE A 117 -14.55 0.52 6.79
C PHE A 117 -15.21 1.54 5.85
N ASP A 118 -14.88 2.83 5.99
CA ASP A 118 -15.33 3.89 5.07
C ASP A 118 -14.48 3.98 3.79
N GLY A 119 -13.50 3.08 3.64
CA GLY A 119 -12.55 3.06 2.52
C GLY A 119 -11.39 4.03 2.66
N SER A 120 -11.32 4.81 3.74
CA SER A 120 -10.15 5.63 4.04
C SER A 120 -8.96 4.77 4.45
N VAL A 121 -7.74 5.31 4.27
CA VAL A 121 -6.49 4.64 4.64
C VAL A 121 -5.70 5.52 5.57
N ASP A 122 -5.35 4.94 6.72
CA ASP A 122 -4.51 5.54 7.74
C ASP A 122 -3.07 5.09 7.53
N TYR A 123 -2.22 5.99 7.05
CA TYR A 123 -0.79 5.77 6.90
C TYR A 123 -0.04 6.28 8.13
N HIS A 124 0.78 5.42 8.71
CA HIS A 124 1.75 5.78 9.74
C HIS A 124 3.16 5.60 9.16
N ILE A 125 3.90 6.70 9.10
CA ILE A 125 5.27 6.74 8.57
C ILE A 125 6.14 7.42 9.62
N GLU A 126 6.97 6.64 10.30
CA GLU A 126 7.69 7.05 11.51
C GLU A 126 6.74 7.64 12.58
N ASN A 127 6.82 8.95 12.82
CA ASN A 127 5.99 9.72 13.74
C ASN A 127 4.92 10.56 13.02
N ILE A 128 4.72 10.35 11.72
CA ILE A 128 3.78 11.11 10.89
C ILE A 128 2.56 10.24 10.59
N PHE A 129 1.38 10.84 10.69
CA PHE A 129 0.09 10.20 10.42
C PHE A 129 -0.65 10.93 9.30
N PHE A 130 -1.17 10.18 8.34
CA PHE A 130 -2.05 10.68 7.27
C PHE A 130 -3.30 9.83 7.18
N ARG A 131 -4.47 10.46 7.14
CA ARG A 131 -5.72 9.81 6.70
C ARG A 131 -6.01 10.22 5.26
N CYS A 132 -6.00 9.26 4.35
CA CYS A 132 -6.30 9.47 2.94
C CYS A 132 -7.69 8.94 2.61
N ASN A 133 -8.52 9.76 1.97
CA ASN A 133 -9.89 9.41 1.56
C ASN A 133 -10.06 9.43 0.05
N THR A 134 -9.19 10.17 -0.64
CA THR A 134 -9.25 10.38 -2.08
C THR A 134 -7.95 10.00 -2.75
N ARG A 135 -8.00 9.74 -4.06
CA ARG A 135 -6.80 9.56 -4.88
C ARG A 135 -5.79 10.70 -4.72
N SER A 136 -6.25 11.96 -4.58
CA SER A 136 -5.36 13.10 -4.41
C SER A 136 -4.58 13.02 -3.10
N ASP A 137 -5.24 12.67 -1.99
CA ASP A 137 -4.57 12.50 -0.68
C ASP A 137 -3.48 11.43 -0.77
N HIS A 138 -3.79 10.34 -1.45
CA HIS A 138 -2.85 9.25 -1.68
C HIS A 138 -1.66 9.65 -2.54
N ASN A 139 -1.88 10.45 -3.59
CA ASN A 139 -0.80 10.93 -4.45
C ASN A 139 0.15 11.83 -3.66
N VAL A 140 -0.36 12.70 -2.77
CA VAL A 140 0.48 13.54 -1.90
C VAL A 140 1.41 12.68 -1.04
N VAL A 141 0.87 11.64 -0.39
CA VAL A 141 1.69 10.72 0.42
C VAL A 141 2.75 10.04 -0.46
N GLN A 142 2.40 9.61 -1.67
CA GLN A 142 3.35 9.00 -2.60
C GLN A 142 4.44 10.00 -3.07
N GLU A 143 4.09 11.22 -3.40
CA GLU A 143 5.06 12.24 -3.83
C GLU A 143 6.07 12.57 -2.72
N ILE A 144 5.59 12.65 -1.47
CA ILE A 144 6.44 12.95 -0.30
C ILE A 144 7.36 11.77 0.04
N PHE A 145 6.84 10.54 0.07
CA PHE A 145 7.56 9.40 0.66
C PHE A 145 8.05 8.34 -0.35
N ASP A 146 7.45 8.25 -1.53
CA ASP A 146 7.75 7.20 -2.52
C ASP A 146 8.63 7.73 -3.67
N ASP A 147 8.32 8.92 -4.19
CA ASP A 147 9.04 9.49 -5.34
C ASP A 147 10.35 10.18 -4.94
N GLY A 148 10.54 10.48 -3.66
CA GLY A 148 11.70 11.23 -3.17
C GLY A 148 11.77 12.65 -3.71
N ASN A 149 10.63 13.22 -4.13
CA ASN A 149 10.54 14.57 -4.67
C ASN A 149 10.77 15.64 -3.58
N TYR A 150 10.63 15.27 -2.31
CA TYR A 150 10.77 16.18 -1.18
C TYR A 150 11.82 15.66 -0.20
N ASN A 151 12.77 16.53 0.14
CA ASN A 151 13.68 16.30 1.26
C ASN A 151 13.13 17.01 2.49
N TYR A 152 12.89 16.28 3.57
CA TYR A 152 12.49 16.83 4.86
C TYR A 152 13.45 16.34 5.95
N THR A 153 13.66 17.17 6.98
CA THR A 153 14.45 16.78 8.15
C THR A 153 13.53 16.70 9.36
N ASN A 154 13.52 15.54 10.01
CA ASN A 154 12.75 15.32 11.23
C ASN A 154 13.62 15.75 12.42
N GLN A 155 13.59 17.04 12.77
CA GLN A 155 14.11 17.48 14.05
C GLN A 155 13.00 17.37 15.10
N LYS A 156 13.34 16.79 16.26
CA LYS A 156 12.45 16.80 17.42
C LYS A 156 11.95 18.23 17.66
N ASP A 157 10.65 18.36 17.89
CA ASP A 157 9.98 19.61 18.24
C ASP A 157 9.86 20.67 17.11
N GLN A 158 10.06 20.29 15.84
CA GLN A 158 9.77 21.16 14.69
C GLN A 158 8.47 20.75 13.98
N PHE A 159 7.56 21.71 13.79
CA PHE A 159 6.38 21.54 12.94
C PHE A 159 6.79 21.72 11.48
N ILE A 160 6.57 20.69 10.65
CA ILE A 160 6.69 20.80 9.20
C ILE A 160 5.33 21.22 8.65
N VAL A 161 5.25 22.44 8.12
CA VAL A 161 4.08 22.89 7.37
C VAL A 161 4.27 22.46 5.92
N ILE A 162 3.51 21.46 5.49
CA ILE A 162 3.41 21.08 4.08
C ILE A 162 2.18 21.78 3.54
N ASP A 163 2.40 22.81 2.73
CA ASP A 163 1.31 23.44 1.98
C ASP A 163 0.89 22.49 0.85
N VAL A 164 -0.21 21.78 1.08
CA VAL A 164 -0.87 20.89 0.11
C VAL A 164 -1.81 21.66 -0.83
N GLY A 165 -1.86 22.99 -0.72
CA GLY A 165 -2.67 23.87 -1.55
C GLY A 165 -2.00 24.22 -2.89
N MET A 166 -2.57 23.71 -3.98
CA MET A 166 -2.43 24.21 -5.35
C MET A 166 -1.05 24.14 -6.04
N ASN A 167 -0.76 23.01 -6.69
CA ASN A 167 -0.07 22.88 -8.00
C ASN A 167 1.24 23.64 -8.34
N ILE A 168 1.90 24.36 -7.43
CA ILE A 168 3.30 24.78 -7.49
C ILE A 168 3.83 24.83 -6.04
N GLY A 169 4.54 23.79 -5.61
CA GLY A 169 5.14 23.74 -4.28
C GLY A 169 6.37 24.63 -4.18
N ILE A 170 6.19 25.88 -3.74
CA ILE A 170 7.26 26.63 -3.05
C ILE A 170 7.13 26.30 -1.56
N ALA A 171 8.02 25.45 -1.06
CA ALA A 171 8.20 25.30 0.38
C ALA A 171 8.82 26.58 0.95
N HIS A 172 8.02 27.42 1.62
CA HIS A 172 8.52 28.59 2.32
C HIS A 172 9.02 28.19 3.72
N SER A 173 10.32 28.36 3.96
CA SER A 173 10.93 28.19 5.28
C SER A 173 10.72 29.47 6.08
N ILE A 174 9.81 29.46 7.07
CA ILE A 174 9.72 30.53 8.06
C ILE A 174 10.52 30.11 9.29
N LEU A 175 11.78 30.53 9.35
CA LEU A 175 12.53 30.65 10.59
C LEU A 175 12.34 32.06 11.14
N HIS A 176 11.40 32.22 12.08
CA HIS A 176 11.49 33.34 13.03
C HIS A 176 12.71 33.10 13.90
N ARG A 177 13.81 33.81 13.62
CA ARG A 177 14.82 34.10 14.64
C ARG A 177 14.23 35.15 15.58
N GLU A 178 13.73 34.72 16.74
CA GLU A 178 13.73 35.60 17.89
C GLU A 178 15.12 35.63 18.54
N LYS A 179 15.46 36.82 19.00
CA LYS A 179 16.78 37.31 19.43
C LYS A 179 17.37 36.50 20.59
N THR A 180 18.70 36.31 20.53
CA THR A 180 19.64 36.76 21.57
C THR A 180 20.98 37.04 20.94
#